data_AF-A0A9X5RHZ3-F1
#
_entry.id   AF-A0A9X5RHZ3-F1
#
_cell.length_a   1.000
_cell.length_b   1.000
_cell.length_c   1.000
_cell.angle_alpha   90.00
_cell.angle_beta   90.00
_cell.angle_gamma   90.00
#
_symmetry.space_group_name_H-M   'P 1'
#
loop_
_entity.id
_entity.type
_entity.pdbx_description
1 polymer ?
#
loop_
_entity_poly.entity_id
_entity_poly.type
_entity_poly.pdbx_seq_one_letter_code
_entity_poly.pdbx_strand_id
1 'polypeptide(L)'
;MRLPLNQQILINAIARRQQRIEKELQKHQQLIKEAENKKEEQIILASALEKEIPFYEKAGSYSTISLNQQKRKQAIILSSLNVVSTQIKEIEYQLEKLKKNSLFLKKERDAVIKKQNKMTLYLERKIREKELYIERLEQNEIQEMVLYDVHKD
;
A
#
# COMPACT_ATOMS: atom_id res chain seq x y z
N MET A 1 30.10 -7.77 17.91
CA MET A 1 30.91 -7.95 16.67
C MET A 1 30.18 -7.36 15.46
N ARG A 2 30.87 -6.75 14.49
CA ARG A 2 30.24 -6.30 13.22
C ARG A 2 29.89 -7.51 12.36
N LEU A 3 28.71 -7.51 11.73
CA LEU A 3 28.31 -8.56 10.78
C LEU A 3 29.28 -8.59 9.58
N PRO A 4 29.58 -9.77 9.03
CA PRO A 4 30.29 -9.92 7.75
C PRO A 4 29.69 -9.03 6.65
N LEU A 5 30.55 -8.44 5.81
CA LEU A 5 30.15 -7.49 4.76
C LEU A 5 29.05 -8.06 3.84
N ASN A 6 29.15 -9.34 3.46
CA ASN A 6 28.16 -10.01 2.62
C ASN A 6 26.77 -10.09 3.27
N GLN A 7 26.71 -10.26 4.60
CA GLN A 7 25.44 -10.32 5.33
C GLN A 7 24.82 -8.93 5.46
N GLN A 8 25.64 -7.88 5.63
CA GLN A 8 25.17 -6.49 5.63
C GLN A 8 24.58 -6.09 4.26
N ILE A 9 25.21 -6.50 3.15
CA ILE A 9 24.69 -6.24 1.80
C ILE A 9 23.30 -6.86 1.61
N LEU A 10 23.10 -8.10 2.07
CA LEU A 10 21.81 -8.78 1.98
C LEU A 10 20.73 -8.10 2.82
N ILE A 11 21.03 -7.72 4.06
CA ILE A 11 20.10 -6.97 4.94
C ILE A 11 19.70 -5.65 4.28
N ASN A 12 20.69 -4.89 3.77
CA ASN A 12 20.45 -3.62 3.12
C ASN A 12 19.61 -3.76 1.84
N ALA A 13 19.81 -4.82 1.06
CA ALA A 13 19.01 -5.11 -0.12
C ALA A 13 17.54 -5.38 0.23
N ILE A 14 17.29 -6.16 1.29
CA ILE A 14 15.94 -6.45 1.78
C ILE A 14 15.27 -5.18 2.33
N ALA A 15 15.99 -4.38 3.12
CA ALA A 15 15.50 -3.11 3.64
C ALA A 15 15.13 -2.13 2.51
N ARG A 16 15.98 -2.00 1.48
CA ARG A 16 15.69 -1.18 0.29
C ARG A 16 14.44 -1.67 -0.44
N ARG A 17 14.25 -2.99 -0.56
CA ARG A 17 13.06 -3.56 -1.19
C ARG A 17 11.80 -3.24 -0.38
N GLN A 18 11.85 -3.37 0.95
CA GLN A 18 10.73 -3.01 1.82
C GLN A 18 10.37 -1.52 1.68
N GLN A 19 11.36 -0.63 1.70
CA GLN A 19 11.14 0.81 1.53
C GLN A 19 10.48 1.15 0.19
N ARG A 20 10.86 0.46 -0.90
CA ARG A 20 10.22 0.66 -2.21
C ARG A 20 8.74 0.27 -2.18
N ILE A 21 8.43 -0.90 -1.62
CA ILE A 21 7.05 -1.39 -1.48
C ILE A 21 6.21 -0.45 -0.61
N GLU A 22 6.78 0.07 0.48
CA GLU A 22 6.08 1.03 1.36
C GLU A 22 5.78 2.36 0.65
N LYS A 23 6.73 2.89 -0.14
CA LYS A 23 6.49 4.09 -0.95
C LYS A 23 5.39 3.87 -1.99
N GLU A 24 5.37 2.71 -2.65
CA GLU A 24 4.32 2.37 -3.62
C GLU A 24 2.96 2.20 -2.94
N LEU A 25 2.90 1.57 -1.77
CA LEU A 25 1.66 1.47 -0.98
C LEU A 25 1.11 2.85 -0.60
N GLN A 26 1.96 3.78 -0.16
CA GLN A 26 1.56 5.15 0.16
C GLN A 26 0.99 5.88 -1.05
N LYS A 27 1.65 5.77 -2.21
CA LYS A 27 1.15 6.33 -3.48
C LYS A 27 -0.23 5.75 -3.83
N HIS A 28 -0.39 4.43 -3.73
CA HIS A 28 -1.67 3.79 -3.99
C HIS A 28 -2.78 4.26 -3.02
N GLN A 29 -2.46 4.47 -1.74
CA GLN A 29 -3.42 5.01 -0.77
C GLN A 29 -3.88 6.42 -1.13
N GLN A 30 -2.95 7.29 -1.54
CA GLN A 30 -3.28 8.64 -1.99
C GLN A 30 -4.17 8.61 -3.24
N LEU A 31 -3.81 7.83 -4.25
CA LEU A 31 -4.59 7.69 -5.48
C LEU A 31 -6.00 7.12 -5.23
N ILE A 32 -6.14 6.18 -4.30
CA ILE A 32 -7.45 5.65 -3.91
C ILE A 32 -8.30 6.76 -3.29
N LYS A 33 -7.74 7.53 -2.36
CA LYS A 33 -8.46 8.62 -1.69
C LYS A 33 -8.88 9.70 -2.69
N GLU A 34 -7.99 10.10 -3.59
CA GLU A 34 -8.30 11.07 -4.65
C GLU A 34 -9.40 10.58 -5.58
N ALA A 35 -9.37 9.30 -5.98
CA ALA A 35 -10.38 8.72 -6.83
C ALA A 35 -11.74 8.54 -6.11
N GLU A 36 -11.74 8.23 -4.81
CA GLU A 36 -12.96 8.19 -3.99
C GLU A 36 -13.61 9.58 -3.89
N ASN A 37 -12.82 10.65 -3.64
CA ASN A 37 -13.32 12.02 -3.63
C ASN A 37 -13.93 12.42 -4.99
N LYS A 38 -13.24 12.12 -6.10
CA LYS A 38 -13.76 12.40 -7.45
C LYS A 38 -15.06 11.66 -7.74
N LYS A 39 -15.19 10.42 -7.23
CA LYS A 39 -16.43 9.66 -7.36
C LYS A 39 -17.58 10.35 -6.63
N GLU A 40 -17.33 10.81 -5.40
CA GLU A 40 -18.33 11.52 -4.60
C GLU A 40 -18.79 12.83 -5.27
N GLU A 41 -17.84 13.62 -5.78
CA GLU A 41 -18.14 14.83 -6.56
C GLU A 41 -19.05 14.53 -7.76
N GLN A 42 -18.75 13.47 -8.51
CA GLN A 42 -19.55 13.06 -9.67
C GLN A 42 -20.94 12.54 -9.28
N ILE A 43 -21.07 11.84 -8.15
CA ILE A 43 -22.37 11.42 -7.62
C ILE A 43 -23.22 12.63 -7.23
N ILE A 44 -22.63 13.64 -6.59
CA ILE A 44 -23.32 14.88 -6.24
C ILE A 44 -23.80 15.57 -7.51
N LEU A 45 -22.94 15.69 -8.53
CA LEU A 45 -23.30 16.27 -9.82
C LEU A 45 -24.44 15.49 -10.51
N ALA A 46 -24.37 14.16 -10.54
CA ALA A 46 -25.45 13.32 -11.07
C ALA A 46 -26.77 13.59 -10.35
N SER A 47 -26.75 13.64 -9.01
CA SER A 47 -27.96 13.89 -8.21
C SER A 47 -28.55 15.28 -8.44
N ALA A 48 -27.72 16.28 -8.73
CA ALA A 48 -28.17 17.62 -9.09
C ALA A 48 -28.85 17.62 -10.47
N LEU A 49 -28.23 16.97 -11.46
CA LEU A 49 -28.80 16.83 -12.81
C LEU A 49 -30.14 16.07 -12.79
N GLU A 50 -30.24 15.00 -12.00
CA GLU A 50 -31.49 14.23 -11.84
C GLU A 50 -32.64 15.09 -11.30
N LYS A 51 -32.36 15.99 -10.36
CA LYS A 51 -33.37 16.91 -9.80
C LYS A 51 -33.84 17.97 -10.80
N GLU A 52 -33.03 18.28 -11.82
CA GLU A 52 -33.41 19.23 -12.86
C GLU A 52 -34.34 18.61 -13.94
N ILE A 53 -34.35 17.28 -14.11
CA ILE A 53 -35.18 16.60 -15.13
C ILE A 53 -36.69 16.86 -14.93
N PRO A 54 -37.28 16.70 -13.71
CA PRO A 54 -38.70 16.94 -13.48
C PRO A 54 -39.15 18.38 -13.73
N PHE A 55 -38.24 19.36 -13.64
CA PHE A 55 -38.55 20.77 -13.91
C PHE A 55 -38.94 20.99 -15.38
N TYR A 56 -38.32 20.24 -16.30
CA TYR A 56 -38.63 20.31 -17.73
C TYR A 56 -39.75 19.37 -18.16
N GLU A 57 -40.09 18.35 -17.36
CA GLU A 57 -41.22 17.44 -17.63
C GLU A 57 -42.58 18.03 -17.21
N LYS A 58 -42.66 18.78 -16.11
CA LYS A 58 -43.92 19.34 -15.57
C LYS A 58 -44.32 20.70 -16.16
N ALA A 59 -43.49 21.29 -17.01
CA ALA A 59 -43.61 22.66 -17.50
C ALA A 59 -44.56 22.83 -18.70
N GLY A 60 -45.57 21.97 -18.84
CA GLY A 60 -46.57 22.00 -19.92
C GLY A 60 -47.71 23.01 -19.73
N SER A 61 -47.93 23.54 -18.52
CA SER A 61 -49.11 24.37 -18.23
C SER A 61 -48.82 25.80 -17.73
N TYR A 62 -47.62 26.10 -17.21
CA TYR A 62 -47.32 27.42 -16.58
C TYR A 62 -45.89 27.95 -16.84
N SER A 63 -45.19 27.46 -17.87
CA SER A 63 -43.81 27.90 -18.16
C SER A 63 -43.74 29.04 -19.16
N THR A 64 -42.88 30.03 -18.89
CA THR A 64 -42.54 31.13 -19.80
C THR A 64 -41.64 30.71 -20.97
N ILE A 65 -41.15 29.46 -20.97
CA ILE A 65 -40.19 28.92 -21.93
C ILE A 65 -40.94 28.05 -22.96
N SER A 66 -40.60 28.18 -24.25
CA SER A 66 -41.24 27.39 -25.30
C SER A 66 -40.98 25.89 -25.14
N LEU A 67 -41.94 25.06 -25.54
CA LEU A 67 -41.85 23.60 -25.47
C LEU A 67 -40.57 23.05 -26.13
N ASN A 68 -40.16 23.62 -27.27
CA ASN A 68 -38.94 23.21 -27.97
C ASN A 68 -37.66 23.55 -27.18
N GLN A 69 -37.64 24.69 -26.48
CA GLN A 69 -36.52 25.05 -25.61
C GLN A 69 -36.45 24.12 -24.37
N GLN A 70 -37.60 23.74 -23.80
CA GLN A 70 -37.66 22.77 -22.70
C GLN A 70 -37.12 21.40 -23.13
N LYS A 71 -37.59 20.86 -24.26
CA LYS A 71 -37.09 19.60 -24.83
C LYS A 71 -35.59 19.62 -25.10
N ARG A 72 -35.07 20.73 -25.63
CA ARG A 72 -33.62 20.90 -25.86
C ARG A 72 -32.84 20.89 -24.55
N LYS A 73 -33.30 21.60 -23.52
CA LYS A 73 -32.65 21.62 -22.20
C LYS A 73 -32.70 20.26 -21.52
N GLN A 74 -33.83 19.55 -21.61
CA GLN A 74 -33.97 18.18 -21.12
C GLN A 74 -32.97 17.23 -21.81
N ALA A 75 -32.86 17.29 -23.14
CA ALA A 75 -31.90 16.47 -23.89
C ALA A 75 -30.44 16.75 -23.48
N ILE A 76 -30.10 18.02 -23.23
CA ILE A 76 -28.77 18.41 -22.72
C ILE A 76 -28.51 17.78 -21.35
N ILE A 77 -29.47 17.89 -20.41
CA ILE A 77 -29.33 17.34 -19.06
C ILE A 77 -29.19 15.82 -19.09
N LEU A 78 -30.01 15.13 -19.89
CA LEU A 78 -29.91 13.67 -20.07
C LEU A 78 -28.56 13.26 -20.67
N SER A 79 -28.05 14.00 -21.66
CA SER A 79 -26.72 13.79 -22.22
C SER A 79 -25.63 13.95 -21.16
N SER A 80 -25.68 15.03 -20.38
CA SER A 80 -24.73 15.29 -19.30
C SER A 80 -24.77 14.20 -18.22
N LEU A 81 -25.97 13.74 -17.85
CA LEU A 81 -26.16 12.67 -16.88
C LEU A 81 -25.55 11.36 -17.40
N ASN A 82 -25.75 11.01 -18.67
CA ASN A 82 -25.12 9.84 -19.28
C ASN A 82 -23.59 9.93 -19.22
N VAL A 83 -23.01 11.08 -19.54
CA VAL A 83 -21.55 11.30 -19.44
C VAL A 83 -21.07 11.10 -18.00
N VAL A 84 -21.73 11.72 -17.03
CA VAL A 84 -21.38 11.57 -15.60
C VAL A 84 -21.50 10.10 -15.17
N SER A 85 -22.56 9.39 -15.57
CA SER A 85 -22.74 7.97 -15.27
C SER A 85 -21.60 7.11 -15.83
N THR A 86 -21.15 7.39 -17.06
CA THR A 86 -20.00 6.69 -17.65
C THR A 86 -18.71 6.98 -16.89
N GLN A 87 -18.47 8.24 -16.50
CA GLN A 87 -17.29 8.64 -15.72
C GLN A 87 -17.28 7.97 -14.33
N ILE A 88 -18.42 7.86 -13.66
CA ILE A 88 -18.54 7.15 -12.38
C ILE A 88 -18.12 5.67 -12.55
N LYS A 89 -18.61 4.99 -13.59
CA LYS A 89 -18.25 3.59 -13.86
C LYS A 89 -16.76 3.41 -14.15
N GLU A 90 -16.16 4.34 -14.90
CA GLU A 90 -14.72 4.34 -15.16
C GLU A 90 -13.91 4.53 -13.88
N ILE A 91 -14.32 5.47 -13.01
CA ILE A 91 -13.69 5.69 -11.71
C ILE A 91 -13.81 4.44 -10.83
N GLU A 92 -14.96 3.78 -10.80
CA GLU A 92 -15.16 2.53 -10.05
C GLU A 92 -14.24 1.42 -10.52
N TYR A 93 -14.12 1.23 -11.84
CA TYR A 93 -13.22 0.26 -12.43
C TYR A 93 -11.74 0.54 -12.05
N GLN A 94 -11.32 1.81 -12.13
CA GLN A 94 -9.97 2.21 -11.73
C GLN A 94 -9.73 2.00 -10.23
N LEU A 95 -10.71 2.31 -9.38
CA LEU A 95 -10.65 2.06 -7.94
C LEU A 95 -10.48 0.58 -7.63
N GLU A 96 -11.24 -0.29 -8.30
CA GLU A 96 -11.13 -1.74 -8.11
C GLU A 96 -9.73 -2.25 -8.49
N LYS A 97 -9.18 -1.75 -9.61
CA LYS A 97 -7.81 -2.06 -10.03
C LYS A 97 -6.77 -1.59 -9.02
N LEU A 98 -6.90 -0.37 -8.49
CA LEU A 98 -6.01 0.16 -7.46
C LEU A 98 -6.09 -0.63 -6.15
N LYS A 99 -7.30 -1.04 -5.73
CA LYS A 99 -7.53 -1.87 -4.53
C LYS A 99 -6.90 -3.26 -4.68
N LYS A 100 -7.03 -3.90 -5.86
CA LYS A 100 -6.36 -5.18 -6.17
C LYS A 100 -4.84 -5.06 -6.11
N ASN A 101 -4.27 -4.03 -6.73
CA ASN A 101 -2.83 -3.78 -6.71
C ASN A 101 -2.31 -3.49 -5.30
N SER A 102 -3.04 -2.68 -4.51
CA SER A 102 -2.71 -2.42 -3.10
C SER A 102 -2.66 -3.71 -2.28
N LEU A 103 -3.62 -4.62 -2.49
CA LEU A 103 -3.66 -5.92 -1.82
C LEU A 103 -2.49 -6.83 -2.22
N PHE A 104 -2.08 -6.79 -3.49
CA PHE A 104 -0.89 -7.49 -3.96
C PHE A 104 0.38 -6.97 -3.28
N LEU A 105 0.57 -5.64 -3.24
CA LEU A 105 1.73 -5.02 -2.60
C LEU A 105 1.78 -5.30 -1.09
N LYS A 106 0.63 -5.37 -0.41
CA LYS A 106 0.56 -5.79 1.01
C LYS A 106 1.08 -7.22 1.20
N LYS A 107 0.65 -8.16 0.36
CA LYS A 107 1.14 -9.56 0.39
C LYS A 107 2.63 -9.63 0.12
N GLU A 108 3.14 -8.84 -0.82
CA GLU A 108 4.58 -8.78 -1.10
C GLU A 108 5.36 -8.23 0.09
N ARG A 109 4.86 -7.15 0.71
CA ARG A 109 5.45 -6.59 1.94
C ARG A 109 5.55 -7.64 3.04
N ASP A 110 4.48 -8.38 3.31
CA ASP A 110 4.47 -9.42 4.35
C ASP A 110 5.47 -10.55 4.04
N ALA A 111 5.59 -10.95 2.77
CA ALA A 111 6.57 -11.95 2.36
C ALA A 111 8.01 -11.45 2.56
N VAL A 112 8.29 -10.18 2.27
CA VAL A 112 9.59 -9.56 2.50
C VAL A 112 9.92 -9.47 3.99
N ILE A 113 8.97 -9.05 4.83
CA ILE A 113 9.12 -8.99 6.30
C ILE A 113 9.40 -10.39 6.86
N LYS A 114 8.66 -11.42 6.42
CA LYS A 114 8.91 -12.81 6.84
C LYS A 114 10.33 -13.27 6.49
N LYS A 115 10.81 -12.95 5.29
CA LYS A 115 12.18 -13.26 4.86
C LYS A 115 13.21 -12.53 5.71
N GLN A 116 12.98 -11.25 6.00
CA GLN A 116 13.85 -10.45 6.85
C GLN A 116 13.95 -11.07 8.25
N ASN A 117 12.81 -11.34 8.91
CA ASN A 117 12.78 -11.92 10.25
C ASN A 117 13.47 -13.28 10.31
N LYS A 118 13.24 -14.15 9.32
CA LYS A 118 13.91 -15.45 9.24
C LYS A 118 15.44 -15.29 9.15
N MET A 119 15.91 -14.33 8.37
CA MET A 119 17.33 -14.06 8.22
C MET A 119 17.93 -13.47 9.49
N THR A 120 17.24 -12.53 10.15
CA THR A 120 17.66 -11.95 11.43
C THR A 120 17.84 -13.04 12.49
N LEU A 121 16.84 -13.90 12.69
CA LEU A 121 16.90 -15.01 13.63
C LEU A 121 18.06 -15.98 13.34
N TYR A 122 18.31 -16.28 12.07
CA TYR A 122 19.43 -17.13 11.67
C TYR A 122 20.79 -16.50 12.04
N LEU A 123 20.94 -15.21 11.78
CA LEU A 123 22.18 -14.49 12.09
C LEU A 123 22.40 -14.36 13.60
N GLU A 124 21.37 -14.03 14.37
CA GLU A 124 21.42 -13.99 15.83
C GLU A 124 21.84 -15.33 16.42
N ARG A 125 21.27 -16.44 15.94
CA ARG A 125 21.65 -17.78 16.36
C ARG A 125 23.12 -18.08 16.05
N LYS A 126 23.60 -17.70 14.87
CA LYS A 126 25.01 -17.91 14.47
C LYS A 126 25.98 -17.08 15.30
N ILE A 127 25.61 -15.86 15.67
CA ILE A 127 26.40 -15.02 16.58
C ILE A 127 26.50 -15.69 17.95
N ARG A 128 25.36 -16.14 18.51
CA ARG A 128 25.32 -16.82 19.81
C ARG A 128 26.12 -18.12 19.82
N GLU A 129 26.05 -18.93 18.77
CA GLU A 129 26.86 -20.15 18.61
C GLU A 129 28.35 -19.83 18.62
N LYS A 130 28.77 -18.74 17.98
CA LYS A 130 30.17 -18.29 17.95
C LYS A 130 30.63 -17.78 19.32
N GLU A 131 29.80 -17.01 20.01
CA GLU A 131 30.09 -16.50 21.36
C GLU A 131 30.30 -17.65 22.34
N LEU A 132 29.38 -18.62 22.36
CA LEU A 132 29.52 -19.83 23.19
C LEU A 132 30.77 -20.65 22.88
N TYR A 133 31.19 -20.70 21.61
CA TYR A 133 32.40 -21.40 21.22
C TYR A 133 33.67 -20.68 21.75
N ILE A 134 33.70 -19.35 21.65
CA ILE A 134 34.81 -18.55 22.17
C ILE A 134 34.89 -18.66 23.69
N GLU A 135 33.77 -18.54 24.40
CA GLU A 135 33.72 -18.69 25.87
C GLU A 135 34.28 -20.05 26.33
N ARG A 136 33.99 -21.13 25.60
CA ARG A 136 34.55 -22.47 25.90
C ARG A 136 36.06 -22.53 25.67
N LEU A 137 36.57 -21.91 24.61
CA LEU A 137 38.00 -21.85 24.35
C LEU A 137 38.73 -21.06 25.44
N GLU A 138 38.20 -19.91 25.84
CA GLU A 138 38.75 -19.09 26.92
C GLU A 138 38.75 -19.86 28.25
N GLN A 139 37.69 -20.59 28.57
CA GLN A 139 37.63 -21.46 29.76
C GLN A 139 38.67 -22.58 29.71
N ASN A 140 38.84 -23.23 28.55
CA ASN A 140 39.85 -24.27 28.38
C ASN A 140 41.28 -23.71 28.54
N GLU A 141 41.58 -22.56 27.95
CA GLU A 141 42.87 -21.89 28.10
C GLU A 141 43.16 -21.54 29.57
N ILE A 142 42.17 -21.02 30.30
CA ILE A 142 42.29 -20.75 31.75
C ILE A 142 42.57 -22.05 32.52
N GLN A 143 41.86 -23.15 32.21
CA GLN A 143 42.08 -24.43 32.86
C GLN A 143 43.47 -25.01 32.59
N GLU A 144 43.95 -24.93 31.34
CA GLU A 144 45.30 -25.35 30.98
C GLU A 144 46.34 -24.53 31.74
N MET A 145 46.21 -23.20 31.80
CA MET A 145 47.13 -22.34 32.55
C MET A 145 47.20 -22.71 34.04
N VAL A 146 46.04 -22.96 34.67
CA VAL A 146 45.97 -23.39 36.08
C VAL A 146 46.69 -24.72 36.29
N LEU A 147 46.53 -25.69 35.37
CA LEU A 147 47.22 -26.99 35.46
C LEU A 147 48.74 -26.86 35.32
N TYR A 148 49.24 -25.97 34.45
CA TYR A 148 50.67 -25.73 34.30
C TYR A 148 51.33 -25.09 35.54
N ASP A 149 50.60 -24.25 36.28
CA ASP A 149 51.10 -23.65 37.52
C ASP A 149 51.11 -24.65 38.69
N VAL A 150 50.18 -25.60 38.72
CA VAL A 150 50.11 -26.66 39.76
C VAL A 150 51.20 -27.73 39.60
N HIS A 151 51.77 -27.89 38.41
CA HIS A 151 52.81 -28.88 38.11
C HIS A 151 54.25 -28.33 38.14
N LYS A 152 54.45 -27.11 38.64
CA LYS A 152 55.78 -26.46 38.77
C LYS A 152 56.38 -26.50 40.18
N ASP A 153 55.66 -27.02 41.16
CA ASP A 153 56.16 -27.38 42.50
C ASP A 153 56.48 -28.89 42.58
#